data_AF-A0A6M5Z2C6-F1
#
_entry.id   AF-A0A6M5Z2C6-F1
#
_cell.length_a   1.000
_cell.length_b   1.000
_cell.length_c   1.000
_cell.angle_alpha   90.00
_cell.angle_beta   90.00
_cell.angle_gamma   90.00
#
_symmetry.space_group_name_H-M   'P 1'
#
loop_
_entity.id
_entity.type
_entity.pdbx_description
1 polymer ?
#
loop_
_entity_poly.entity_id
_entity_poly.type
_entity_poly.pdbx_seq_one_letter_code
_entity_poly.pdbx_strand_id
1 'polypeptide(L)'
;MTVREAILRAVPVFAAHTGGGPDALRSELTTAGLPAALAAEVVEFLPIAVARAMLNGMGVRFADFYVRQSAQGQVIGQKRLDEEPVYSAGLAMADEIGRMGDYALTAVVNYSSEYQAISRALNGGSRAEDLTCAPPVMLANNDDRRAFDDTSGGAPRKPWWRLWG
;
A
#
# COMPACT_ATOMS: atom_id res chain seq x y z
N MET A 1 -13.06 17.59 -2.62
CA MET A 1 -13.10 16.34 -1.84
C MET A 1 -11.81 16.25 -1.05
N THR A 2 -11.89 16.11 0.26
CA THR A 2 -10.72 15.89 1.11
C THR A 2 -10.28 14.43 1.06
N VAL A 3 -9.02 14.13 1.43
CA VAL A 3 -8.54 12.75 1.53
C VAL A 3 -9.39 11.93 2.51
N ARG A 4 -9.77 12.52 3.65
CA ARG A 4 -10.65 11.88 4.63
C ARG A 4 -12.01 11.50 4.04
N GLU A 5 -12.65 12.41 3.32
CA GLU A 5 -13.92 12.14 2.63
C GLU A 5 -13.79 11.02 1.60
N ALA A 6 -12.69 11.01 0.84
CA ALA A 6 -12.41 9.97 -0.14
C ALA A 6 -12.23 8.59 0.54
N ILE A 7 -11.50 8.52 1.65
CA ILE A 7 -11.32 7.27 2.42
C ILE A 7 -12.66 6.75 2.92
N LEU A 8 -13.47 7.59 3.57
CA LEU A 8 -14.78 7.16 4.09
C LEU A 8 -15.71 6.65 2.98
N ARG A 9 -15.63 7.26 1.78
CA ARG A 9 -16.39 6.80 0.62
C ARG A 9 -15.82 5.54 -0.01
N ALA A 10 -14.52 5.33 0.10
CA ALA A 10 -13.85 4.17 -0.48
C ALA A 10 -14.13 2.87 0.29
N VAL A 11 -14.18 2.92 1.62
CA VAL A 11 -14.39 1.74 2.49
C VAL A 11 -15.58 0.85 2.04
N PRO A 12 -16.80 1.36 1.81
CA PRO A 12 -17.90 0.52 1.33
C PRO A 12 -17.66 -0.04 -0.07
N VAL A 13 -16.87 0.64 -0.92
CA VAL A 13 -16.52 0.14 -2.27
C VAL A 13 -15.54 -1.04 -2.15
N PHE A 14 -14.54 -0.97 -1.28
CA PHE A 14 -13.66 -2.10 -0.96
C PHE A 14 -14.47 -3.32 -0.49
N ALA A 15 -15.41 -3.09 0.44
CA ALA A 15 -16.28 -4.13 0.98
C ALA A 15 -17.18 -4.78 -0.10
N ALA A 16 -17.66 -4.01 -1.07
CA ALA A 16 -18.47 -4.53 -2.17
C ALA A 16 -17.67 -5.29 -3.25
N HIS A 17 -16.34 -5.16 -3.28
CA HIS A 17 -15.49 -5.63 -4.38
C HIS A 17 -14.38 -6.62 -3.97
N THR A 18 -14.60 -7.48 -2.98
CA THR A 18 -13.57 -8.35 -2.36
C THR A 18 -12.91 -9.42 -3.26
N GLY A 19 -13.15 -9.41 -4.58
CA GLY A 19 -12.50 -10.30 -5.56
C GLY A 19 -12.02 -9.60 -6.83
N GLY A 20 -12.17 -8.28 -6.93
CA GLY A 20 -11.76 -7.50 -8.09
C GLY A 20 -10.27 -7.14 -8.06
N GLY A 21 -9.63 -7.06 -9.22
CA GLY A 21 -8.29 -6.51 -9.33
C GLY A 21 -8.23 -5.00 -9.04
N PRO A 22 -7.04 -4.42 -8.83
CA PRO A 22 -6.86 -3.00 -8.53
C PRO A 22 -7.53 -2.06 -9.56
N ASP A 23 -7.51 -2.40 -10.85
CA ASP A 23 -8.11 -1.55 -11.89
C ASP A 23 -9.64 -1.50 -11.83
N ALA A 24 -10.28 -2.65 -11.54
CA ALA A 24 -11.72 -2.70 -11.32
C ALA A 24 -12.10 -1.83 -10.11
N LEU A 25 -11.35 -1.96 -9.01
CA LEU A 25 -11.60 -1.16 -7.81
C LEU A 25 -11.42 0.35 -8.07
N ARG A 26 -10.40 0.76 -8.84
CA ARG A 26 -10.22 2.18 -9.24
C ARG A 26 -11.41 2.70 -10.04
N SER A 27 -11.93 1.89 -10.98
CA SER A 27 -13.11 2.25 -11.79
C SER A 27 -14.35 2.45 -10.90
N GLU A 28 -14.55 1.56 -9.94
CA GLU A 28 -15.69 1.62 -9.01
C GLU A 28 -15.59 2.82 -8.06
N LEU A 29 -14.39 3.13 -7.56
CA LEU A 29 -14.15 4.34 -6.77
C LEU A 29 -14.42 5.62 -7.58
N THR A 30 -14.04 5.62 -8.86
CA THR A 30 -14.32 6.76 -9.76
C THR A 30 -15.83 6.89 -10.00
N THR A 31 -16.54 5.78 -10.17
CA THR A 31 -18.01 5.73 -10.27
C THR A 31 -18.69 6.22 -8.98
N ALA A 32 -18.09 5.96 -7.82
CA ALA A 32 -18.49 6.53 -6.54
C ALA A 32 -18.12 8.03 -6.39
N GLY A 33 -17.57 8.65 -7.43
CA GLY A 33 -17.31 10.08 -7.50
C GLY A 33 -15.96 10.52 -6.93
N LEU A 34 -15.01 9.60 -6.71
CA LEU A 34 -13.63 9.99 -6.43
C LEU A 34 -12.96 10.48 -7.73
N PRO A 35 -12.16 11.57 -7.68
CA PRO A 35 -11.30 11.93 -8.80
C PRO A 35 -10.36 10.76 -9.14
N ALA A 36 -10.15 10.47 -10.43
CA ALA A 36 -9.39 9.30 -10.88
C ALA A 36 -7.99 9.17 -10.25
N ALA A 37 -7.25 10.30 -10.13
CA ALA A 37 -5.95 10.32 -9.46
C ALA A 37 -6.03 9.93 -7.98
N LEU A 38 -7.01 10.48 -7.25
CA LEU A 38 -7.22 10.15 -5.84
C LEU A 38 -7.72 8.72 -5.65
N ALA A 39 -8.54 8.19 -6.57
CA ALA A 39 -8.95 6.80 -6.56
C ALA A 39 -7.75 5.85 -6.71
N ALA A 40 -6.81 6.17 -7.62
CA ALA A 40 -5.58 5.40 -7.78
C ALA A 40 -4.73 5.42 -6.49
N GLU A 41 -4.54 6.59 -5.88
CA GLU A 41 -3.81 6.72 -4.61
C GLU A 41 -4.50 5.95 -3.47
N VAL A 42 -5.83 6.02 -3.37
CA VAL A 42 -6.60 5.26 -2.38
C VAL A 42 -6.38 3.75 -2.52
N VAL A 43 -6.41 3.22 -3.74
CA VAL A 43 -6.17 1.78 -3.97
C VAL A 43 -4.75 1.38 -3.62
N GLU A 44 -3.76 2.24 -3.84
CA GLU A 44 -2.36 1.94 -3.58
C GLU A 44 -1.98 2.05 -2.11
N PHE A 45 -2.41 3.11 -1.42
CA PHE A 45 -1.88 3.46 -0.10
C PHE A 45 -2.80 3.13 1.07
N LEU A 46 -4.13 3.17 0.88
CA LEU A 46 -5.05 2.93 1.99
C LEU A 46 -4.91 1.49 2.55
N PRO A 47 -4.84 0.42 1.72
CA PRO A 47 -4.63 -0.93 2.23
C PRO A 47 -3.35 -1.08 3.04
N ILE A 48 -2.25 -0.46 2.60
CA ILE A 48 -0.95 -0.49 3.27
C ILE A 48 -1.06 0.18 4.65
N ALA A 49 -1.63 1.39 4.70
CA ALA A 49 -1.78 2.15 5.93
C ALA A 49 -2.61 1.40 6.97
N VAL A 50 -3.78 0.89 6.58
CA VAL A 50 -4.70 0.19 7.49
C VAL A 50 -4.12 -1.17 7.91
N ALA A 51 -3.46 -1.89 7.00
CA ALA A 51 -2.78 -3.14 7.35
C ALA A 51 -1.67 -2.91 8.39
N ARG A 52 -0.84 -1.89 8.21
CA ARG A 52 0.26 -1.57 9.14
C ARG A 52 -0.26 -1.08 10.49
N ALA A 53 -1.37 -0.33 10.52
CA ALA A 53 -2.05 0.00 11.77
C ALA A 53 -2.53 -1.26 12.51
N MET A 54 -3.18 -2.18 11.80
CA MET A 54 -3.68 -3.44 12.35
C MET A 54 -2.54 -4.34 12.89
N LEU A 55 -1.39 -4.33 12.24
CA LEU A 55 -0.22 -5.14 12.61
C LEU A 55 0.71 -4.43 13.62
N ASN A 56 0.38 -3.20 13.99
CA ASN A 56 1.18 -2.42 14.94
C ASN A 56 1.24 -3.12 16.31
N GLY A 57 2.40 -3.10 16.94
CA GLY A 57 2.63 -3.77 18.22
C GLY A 57 2.87 -5.28 18.16
N MET A 58 2.74 -5.91 16.98
CA MET A 58 3.04 -7.34 16.81
C MET A 58 4.55 -7.63 16.64
N GLY A 59 5.39 -6.62 16.51
CA GLY A 59 6.85 -6.78 16.32
C GLY A 59 7.30 -6.97 14.87
N VAL A 60 6.37 -6.96 13.89
CA VAL A 60 6.73 -6.96 12.47
C VAL A 60 7.49 -5.70 12.10
N ARG A 61 8.59 -5.84 11.35
CA ARG A 61 9.39 -4.71 10.86
C ARG A 61 9.00 -4.35 9.42
N PHE A 62 8.71 -3.07 9.19
CA PHE A 62 8.36 -2.53 7.88
C PHE A 62 9.36 -1.47 7.44
N ALA A 63 9.60 -1.35 6.13
CA ALA A 63 10.28 -0.18 5.57
C ALA A 63 9.37 1.05 5.64
N ASP A 64 9.94 2.23 5.89
CA ASP A 64 9.23 3.52 5.97
C ASP A 64 9.02 4.18 4.59
N PHE A 65 9.55 3.58 3.53
CA PHE A 65 9.44 4.05 2.15
C PHE A 65 8.82 3.00 1.22
N TYR A 66 8.39 3.45 0.05
CA TYR A 66 8.00 2.61 -1.08
C TYR A 66 8.89 2.89 -2.28
N VAL A 67 8.95 1.94 -3.21
CA VAL A 67 9.73 2.02 -4.44
C VAL A 67 8.79 2.14 -5.63
N ARG A 68 9.03 3.10 -6.52
CA ARG A 68 8.37 3.13 -7.84
C ARG A 68 9.19 2.40 -8.87
N GLN A 69 8.51 1.58 -9.66
CA GLN A 69 9.10 0.80 -10.71
C GLN A 69 8.37 1.03 -12.03
N SER A 70 9.09 1.17 -13.14
CA SER A 70 8.49 1.20 -14.47
C SER A 70 7.88 -0.15 -14.85
N ALA A 71 7.06 -0.18 -15.89
CA ALA A 71 6.52 -1.42 -16.45
C ALA A 71 7.62 -2.40 -16.91
N GLN A 72 8.82 -1.91 -17.23
CA GLN A 72 9.99 -2.72 -17.60
C GLN A 72 10.83 -3.15 -16.40
N GLY A 73 10.37 -2.92 -15.18
CA GLY A 73 11.06 -3.32 -13.96
C GLY A 73 12.21 -2.39 -13.54
N GLN A 74 12.34 -1.20 -14.13
CA GLN A 74 13.38 -0.25 -13.72
C GLN A 74 12.91 0.55 -12.51
N VAL A 75 13.75 0.64 -11.47
CA VAL A 75 13.45 1.49 -10.30
C VAL A 75 13.58 2.94 -10.74
N ILE A 76 12.50 3.69 -10.61
CA ILE A 76 12.44 5.11 -10.94
C ILE A 76 12.92 5.93 -9.75
N GLY A 77 12.54 5.52 -8.55
CA GLY A 77 12.91 6.18 -7.31
C GLY A 77 12.22 5.57 -6.11
N GLN A 78 12.45 6.18 -4.95
CA GLN A 78 11.77 5.84 -3.71
C GLN A 78 11.20 7.09 -3.06
N LYS A 79 10.23 6.91 -2.16
CA LYS A 79 9.65 8.00 -1.37
C LYS A 79 9.11 7.47 -0.05
N ARG A 80 9.13 8.31 0.98
CA ARG A 80 8.58 7.96 2.30
C ARG A 80 7.06 7.76 2.20
N LEU A 81 6.54 6.77 2.93
CA LEU A 81 5.11 6.50 3.00
C LEU A 81 4.36 7.61 3.78
N ASP A 82 4.97 8.18 4.82
CA ASP A 82 4.36 9.24 5.62
C ASP A 82 4.22 10.59 4.91
N GLU A 83 4.88 10.75 3.76
CA GLU A 83 4.71 11.89 2.86
C GLU A 83 3.53 11.72 1.88
N GLU A 84 2.92 10.53 1.80
CA GLU A 84 1.77 10.27 0.95
C GLU A 84 0.46 10.59 1.70
N PRO A 85 -0.34 11.58 1.25
CA PRO A 85 -1.49 12.06 2.02
C PRO A 85 -2.52 10.98 2.36
N VAL A 86 -2.79 10.06 1.41
CA VAL A 86 -3.70 8.94 1.61
C VAL A 86 -3.17 7.96 2.66
N TYR A 87 -1.87 7.66 2.64
CA TYR A 87 -1.26 6.77 3.63
C TYR A 87 -1.39 7.36 5.03
N SER A 88 -0.94 8.60 5.22
CA SER A 88 -0.95 9.27 6.52
C SER A 88 -2.36 9.44 7.08
N ALA A 89 -3.33 9.81 6.22
CA ALA A 89 -4.73 9.87 6.62
C ALA A 89 -5.33 8.49 6.93
N GLY A 90 -5.04 7.48 6.11
CA GLY A 90 -5.50 6.11 6.31
C GLY A 90 -4.99 5.51 7.62
N LEU A 91 -3.73 5.77 7.95
CA LEU A 91 -3.11 5.33 9.20
C LEU A 91 -3.81 5.98 10.41
N ALA A 92 -4.05 7.29 10.36
CA ALA A 92 -4.77 8.01 11.41
C ALA A 92 -6.25 7.61 11.54
N MET A 93 -6.84 7.07 10.48
CA MET A 93 -8.25 6.66 10.42
C MET A 93 -8.48 5.17 10.68
N ALA A 94 -7.45 4.38 10.92
CA ALA A 94 -7.58 2.91 11.03
C ALA A 94 -8.62 2.49 12.09
N ASP A 95 -8.61 3.13 13.27
CA ASP A 95 -9.60 2.87 14.34
C ASP A 95 -11.03 3.28 13.94
N GLU A 96 -11.18 4.35 13.17
CA GLU A 96 -12.48 4.77 12.65
C GLU A 96 -13.01 3.76 11.62
N ILE A 97 -12.15 3.29 10.72
CA ILE A 97 -12.49 2.25 9.73
C ILE A 97 -12.86 0.95 10.46
N GLY A 98 -12.14 0.56 11.51
CA GLY A 98 -12.47 -0.58 12.36
C GLY A 98 -13.86 -0.47 12.98
N ARG A 99 -14.25 0.73 13.45
CA ARG A 99 -15.60 0.99 13.99
C ARG A 99 -16.72 0.92 12.95
N MET A 100 -16.40 0.96 11.65
CA MET A 100 -17.37 0.70 10.57
C MET A 100 -17.69 -0.81 10.43
N GLY A 101 -16.93 -1.68 11.09
CA GLY A 101 -17.16 -3.12 11.20
C GLY A 101 -15.99 -3.96 10.70
N ASP A 102 -15.79 -5.12 11.31
CA ASP A 102 -14.68 -6.04 11.01
C ASP A 102 -14.62 -6.43 9.53
N TYR A 103 -15.79 -6.60 8.89
CA TYR A 103 -15.87 -6.92 7.47
C TYR A 103 -15.29 -5.79 6.60
N ALA A 104 -15.60 -4.55 6.91
CA ALA A 104 -15.11 -3.38 6.18
C ALA A 104 -13.59 -3.20 6.36
N LEU A 105 -13.11 -3.35 7.60
CA LEU A 105 -11.68 -3.35 7.90
C LEU A 105 -10.94 -4.46 7.12
N THR A 106 -11.45 -5.68 7.21
CA THR A 106 -10.89 -6.87 6.54
C THR A 106 -10.86 -6.70 5.02
N ALA A 107 -11.92 -6.13 4.44
CA ALA A 107 -11.99 -5.87 3.01
C ALA A 107 -10.89 -4.91 2.53
N VAL A 108 -10.57 -3.86 3.32
CA VAL A 108 -9.48 -2.92 2.99
C VAL A 108 -8.12 -3.60 3.12
N VAL A 109 -7.81 -4.24 4.26
CA VAL A 109 -6.47 -4.84 4.49
C VAL A 109 -6.18 -6.01 3.54
N ASN A 110 -7.20 -6.72 3.06
CA ASN A 110 -7.03 -7.80 2.09
C ASN A 110 -6.48 -7.33 0.74
N TYR A 111 -6.53 -6.03 0.42
CA TYR A 111 -5.85 -5.48 -0.75
C TYR A 111 -4.35 -5.21 -0.53
N SER A 112 -3.86 -5.32 0.71
CA SER A 112 -2.44 -5.16 1.03
C SER A 112 -1.67 -6.45 0.80
N SER A 113 -0.70 -6.43 -0.10
CA SER A 113 0.21 -7.56 -0.32
C SER A 113 1.07 -7.88 0.91
N GLU A 114 1.43 -6.86 1.71
CA GLU A 114 2.15 -7.03 2.98
C GLU A 114 1.29 -7.82 3.97
N TYR A 115 0.02 -7.43 4.16
CA TYR A 115 -0.91 -8.13 5.04
C TYR A 115 -1.10 -9.59 4.61
N GLN A 116 -1.31 -9.84 3.32
CA GLN A 116 -1.45 -11.21 2.80
C GLN A 116 -0.19 -12.06 3.01
N ALA A 117 1.01 -11.48 2.83
CA ALA A 117 2.27 -12.18 3.07
C ALA A 117 2.46 -12.51 4.55
N ILE A 118 2.21 -11.56 5.44
CA ILE A 118 2.32 -11.72 6.89
C ILE A 118 1.30 -12.73 7.40
N SER A 119 0.03 -12.60 7.00
CA SER A 119 -1.03 -13.53 7.37
C SER A 119 -0.68 -14.98 6.97
N ARG A 120 -0.14 -15.19 5.76
CA ARG A 120 0.35 -16.51 5.34
C ARG A 120 1.51 -17.02 6.19
N ALA A 121 2.48 -16.18 6.52
CA ALA A 121 3.62 -16.56 7.35
C ALA A 121 3.18 -16.95 8.79
N LEU A 122 2.30 -16.14 9.40
CA LEU A 122 1.76 -16.42 10.73
C LEU A 122 0.94 -17.71 10.76
N ASN A 123 0.08 -17.92 9.76
CA ASN A 123 -0.67 -19.19 9.61
C ASN A 123 0.25 -20.39 9.34
N GLY A 124 1.45 -20.17 8.81
CA GLY A 124 2.51 -21.16 8.65
C GLY A 124 3.36 -21.40 9.91
N GLY A 125 3.05 -20.74 11.03
CA GLY A 125 3.75 -20.90 12.31
C GLY A 125 4.94 -19.97 12.52
N SER A 126 5.19 -19.00 11.63
CA SER A 126 6.17 -17.95 11.90
C SER A 126 5.71 -17.06 13.06
N ARG A 127 6.66 -16.49 13.80
CA ARG A 127 6.40 -15.47 14.82
C ARG A 127 6.45 -14.10 14.18
N ALA A 128 5.61 -13.17 14.63
CA ALA A 128 5.53 -11.85 14.05
C ALA A 128 6.84 -11.04 14.20
N GLU A 129 7.54 -11.18 15.33
CA GLU A 129 8.84 -10.50 15.55
C GLU A 129 9.97 -10.94 14.62
N ASP A 130 9.85 -12.13 14.00
CA ASP A 130 10.83 -12.65 13.05
C ASP A 130 10.59 -12.11 11.63
N LEU A 131 9.45 -11.46 11.37
CA LEU A 131 9.06 -10.99 10.05
C LEU A 131 9.63 -9.60 9.75
N THR A 132 10.20 -9.45 8.55
CA THR A 132 10.64 -8.18 8.00
C THR A 132 10.09 -8.02 6.58
N CYS A 133 9.33 -6.96 6.36
CA CYS A 133 8.80 -6.63 5.04
C CYS A 133 9.78 -5.75 4.26
N ALA A 134 10.03 -6.14 3.02
CA ALA A 134 10.69 -5.26 2.05
C ALA A 134 9.78 -4.05 1.74
N PRO A 135 10.34 -2.94 1.23
CA PRO A 135 9.56 -1.81 0.76
C PRO A 135 8.47 -2.23 -0.24
N PRO A 136 7.23 -1.71 -0.13
CA PRO A 136 6.22 -1.90 -1.15
C PRO A 136 6.73 -1.42 -2.51
N VAL A 137 6.51 -2.22 -3.55
CA VAL A 137 6.84 -1.85 -4.93
C VAL A 137 5.56 -1.47 -5.64
N MET A 138 5.52 -0.24 -6.16
CA MET A 138 4.38 0.30 -6.87
C MET A 138 4.76 0.56 -8.33
N LEU A 139 3.91 0.17 -9.26
CA LEU A 139 4.15 0.45 -10.68
C LEU A 139 3.88 1.93 -10.95
N ALA A 140 4.84 2.61 -11.58
CA ALA A 140 4.61 3.96 -12.05
C ALA A 140 3.61 3.95 -13.20
N ASN A 141 2.56 4.74 -13.05
CA ASN A 141 1.66 5.04 -14.15
C ASN A 141 2.23 6.23 -14.93
N ASN A 142 1.91 6.34 -16.22
CA ASN A 142 2.37 7.47 -17.05
C ASN A 142 1.90 8.84 -16.53
N ASP A 143 0.87 8.86 -15.69
CA ASP A 143 0.32 10.05 -15.07
C ASP A 143 0.92 10.36 -13.68
N ASP A 144 1.91 9.58 -13.22
CA ASP A 144 2.56 9.84 -11.93
C ASP A 144 3.45 11.08 -12.02
N ARG A 145 2.92 12.21 -11.55
CA ARG A 145 3.62 13.51 -11.54
C ARG A 145 4.41 13.78 -10.26
N ARG A 146 4.51 12.80 -9.35
CA ARG A 146 5.26 12.97 -8.10
C ARG A 146 6.76 13.09 -8.40
N ALA A 147 7.42 13.97 -7.66
CA ALA A 147 8.88 13.97 -7.60
C ALA A 147 9.32 12.77 -6.76
N PHE A 148 10.28 12.01 -7.27
CA PHE A 148 10.93 10.94 -6.54
C PHE A 148 12.36 11.32 -6.27
N ASP A 149 12.89 10.86 -5.14
CA ASP A 149 14.33 10.89 -4.94
C ASP A 149 14.95 10.04 -6.06
N ASP A 150 15.77 10.68 -6.90
CA ASP A 150 16.46 10.02 -7.98
C ASP A 150 17.49 9.04 -7.42
N THR A 151 17.03 7.84 -7.08
CA THR A 151 17.90 6.72 -6.75
C THR A 151 18.40 6.01 -8.01
N SER A 152 18.01 6.46 -9.20
CA SER A 152 18.54 5.96 -10.47
C SER A 152 19.94 6.48 -10.75
N GLY A 153 20.45 7.41 -9.91
CA GLY A 153 21.83 7.89 -9.92
C GLY A 153 22.75 6.78 -10.37
N GLY A 154 23.29 6.95 -11.59
CA GLY A 154 23.81 5.92 -12.51
C GLY A 154 24.99 5.07 -12.00
N ALA A 155 24.96 4.65 -10.76
CA ALA A 155 25.83 3.66 -10.18
C ALA A 155 25.38 2.29 -10.72
N PRO A 156 26.26 1.55 -11.43
CA PRO A 156 25.94 0.23 -11.93
C PRO A 156 25.50 -0.66 -10.76
N ARG A 157 24.33 -1.30 -10.90
CA ARG A 157 23.85 -2.30 -9.94
C ARG A 157 24.96 -3.32 -9.72
N LYS A 158 25.52 -3.38 -8.50
CA LYS A 158 26.39 -4.50 -8.12
C LYS A 158 25.56 -5.76 -8.33
N PRO A 159 26.03 -6.71 -9.14
CA PRO A 159 25.21 -7.86 -9.44
C PRO A 159 24.97 -8.68 -8.17
N TRP A 160 23.74 -9.14 -8.02
CA TRP A 160 23.19 -9.81 -6.84
C TRP A 160 23.98 -11.06 -6.39
N TRP A 161 24.80 -11.64 -7.29
CA TRP A 161 25.68 -12.77 -6.98
C TRP A 161 26.91 -12.42 -6.11
N ARG A 162 27.20 -11.15 -5.85
CA ARG A 162 28.34 -10.74 -4.99
C ARG A 162 28.00 -10.63 -3.49
N LEU A 163 26.79 -11.00 -3.06
CA LEU A 163 26.39 -10.99 -1.65
C LEU A 163 26.72 -12.28 -0.88
N TRP A 164 27.32 -13.28 -1.56
CA TRP A 164 27.63 -14.60 -1.00
C TRP A 164 29.13 -14.94 -1.09
N GLY A 165 29.99 -13.94 -0.92
CA GLY A 165 31.46 -14.10 -0.90
C GLY A 165 32.04 -13.81 0.47
#